data_AF-A0A818I9X5-F1
#
_entry.id   AF-A0A818I9X5-F1
#
_cell.length_a   1.000
_cell.length_b   1.000
_cell.length_c   1.000
_cell.angle_alpha   90.00
_cell.angle_beta   90.00
_cell.angle_gamma   90.00
#
_symmetry.space_group_name_H-M   'P 1'
#
loop_
_entity.id
_entity.type
_entity.pdbx_description
1 polymer ?
#
loop_
_entity_poly.entity_id
_entity_poly.type
_entity_poly.pdbx_seq_one_letter_code
_entity_poly.pdbx_strand_id
1 'polypeptide(L)'
;MTTEACHLLPLSDAANIPSCNVTTQRHKRSRSRLISLGVGVISMGLSIANSIQMLNLQEQVEMVENTLSELSQTMQIHEAKLAKIQPNQIKIAEQLQVTQHAINDIIPVLDSHSQALNTLKTDIERLHINFQRSFIYLAITQIFRNQLTLNFLSPDDLQKVVYHVIEQGNLTFNAHHGSIPIVEFITKLLVRQQIDFIPSSQYENQNPQEIGRIVITSFFAVPQQEQTSFHVYKLLTMPYLHKNQTIQLSHIPRYWAINPTDNTTMEWHDPEESGCNLQLMTSCRDTPPLRTISKDSCLGQIIGSLPLSSCHAKYVSHSGVFVRQLTDNIWVTSSSESLHCLKIPKIEYRTSNHQTLNISQQIILPPVALVNVTPGYTILCPGFTLVGRPRTSNVSSLIILNDMGLFSTNMSIVDVSRHLTENTTWFKTNWTEQRMQEIINDLRQPITVPTTRQFPPIHKWSLNMLVTKLTFFGLAASLVYLAFRRCRTTNHQTLRII
;
A
#
# COMPACT_ATOMS: atom_id res chain seq x y z
N MET A 1 -27.92 -6.72 13.36
CA MET A 1 -27.03 -6.78 14.55
C MET A 1 -27.89 -7.10 15.76
N THR A 2 -27.42 -7.97 16.67
CA THR A 2 -28.11 -8.30 17.93
C THR A 2 -27.36 -7.66 19.11
N THR A 3 -27.96 -7.64 20.30
CA THR A 3 -27.32 -7.17 21.54
C THR A 3 -26.02 -7.92 21.84
N GLU A 4 -25.93 -9.20 21.47
CA GLU A 4 -24.69 -9.95 21.58
C GLU A 4 -23.59 -9.30 20.77
N ALA A 5 -23.82 -8.92 19.52
CA ALA A 5 -22.78 -8.35 18.64
C ALA A 5 -22.20 -7.01 19.15
N CYS A 6 -22.81 -6.34 20.13
CA CYS A 6 -22.25 -5.14 20.78
C CYS A 6 -20.84 -5.36 21.33
N HIS A 7 -20.45 -6.59 21.67
CA HIS A 7 -19.09 -6.85 22.18
C HIS A 7 -17.99 -6.60 21.16
N LEU A 8 -18.32 -6.60 19.86
CA LEU A 8 -17.39 -6.44 18.75
C LEU A 8 -17.08 -4.97 18.42
N LEU A 9 -17.92 -4.03 18.88
CA LEU A 9 -17.71 -2.60 18.67
C LEU A 9 -16.66 -2.04 19.66
N PRO A 10 -15.90 -1.00 19.28
CA PRO A 10 -15.11 -0.22 20.23
C PRO A 10 -16.01 0.33 21.35
N LEU A 11 -15.47 0.43 22.57
CA LEU A 11 -16.24 0.83 23.75
C LEU A 11 -16.88 2.22 23.59
N SER A 12 -16.21 3.16 22.91
CA SER A 12 -16.73 4.50 22.64
C SER A 12 -17.99 4.47 21.76
N ASP A 13 -18.03 3.58 20.77
CA ASP A 13 -19.13 3.52 19.81
C ASP A 13 -20.27 2.66 20.34
N ALA A 14 -19.94 1.59 21.07
CA ALA A 14 -20.93 0.80 21.80
C ALA A 14 -21.71 1.64 22.82
N ALA A 15 -21.05 2.60 23.49
CA ALA A 15 -21.70 3.50 24.46
C ALA A 15 -22.73 4.45 23.82
N ASN A 16 -22.62 4.72 22.53
CA ASN A 16 -23.56 5.57 21.80
C ASN A 16 -24.80 4.81 21.31
N ILE A 17 -24.86 3.48 21.49
CA ILE A 17 -26.00 2.64 21.10
C ILE A 17 -26.80 2.29 22.37
N PRO A 18 -28.02 2.82 22.57
CA PRO A 18 -28.77 2.66 23.82
C PRO A 18 -29.05 1.20 24.22
N SER A 19 -29.18 0.29 23.25
CA SER A 19 -29.38 -1.14 23.47
C SER A 19 -28.10 -1.90 23.84
N CYS A 20 -26.92 -1.32 23.60
CA CYS A 20 -25.64 -1.86 24.03
C CYS A 20 -25.34 -1.35 25.46
N ASN A 21 -26.07 -1.85 26.46
CA ASN A 21 -25.85 -1.48 27.86
C ASN A 21 -24.57 -2.13 28.42
N VAL A 22 -23.41 -1.59 28.05
CA VAL A 22 -22.09 -2.02 28.54
C VAL A 22 -21.72 -1.24 29.82
N THR A 23 -22.59 -1.25 30.82
CA THR A 23 -22.33 -0.61 32.13
C THR A 23 -21.52 -1.50 33.07
N THR A 24 -21.37 -2.79 32.76
CA THR A 24 -20.56 -3.72 33.55
C THR A 24 -19.10 -3.67 33.10
N GLN A 25 -18.21 -3.39 34.05
CA GLN A 25 -16.75 -3.44 33.90
C GLN A 25 -16.35 -4.70 33.11
N ARG A 26 -15.92 -4.53 31.85
CA ARG A 26 -15.13 -5.57 31.18
C ARG A 26 -13.93 -5.85 32.08
N HIS A 27 -13.81 -7.06 32.61
CA HIS A 27 -12.60 -7.48 33.31
C HIS A 27 -11.42 -7.19 32.39
N LYS A 28 -10.58 -6.24 32.80
CA LYS A 28 -9.34 -5.88 32.10
C LYS A 28 -8.53 -7.15 31.93
N ARG A 29 -8.56 -7.75 30.73
CA ARG A 29 -7.48 -8.65 30.32
C ARG A 29 -6.20 -7.81 30.42
N SER A 30 -5.25 -8.36 31.17
CA SER A 30 -4.01 -7.73 31.62
C SER A 30 -3.35 -6.85 30.56
N ARG A 31 -2.87 -5.68 31.01
CA ARG A 31 -2.26 -4.60 30.25
C ARG A 31 -1.14 -5.09 29.32
N SER A 32 -1.33 -4.96 28.01
CA SER A 32 -0.25 -4.40 27.19
C SER A 32 -0.39 -2.88 27.26
N ARG A 33 0.66 -2.19 27.71
CA ARG A 33 0.72 -0.73 27.76
C ARG A 33 0.51 -0.18 26.35
N LEU A 34 -0.59 0.53 26.15
CA LEU A 34 -0.73 1.48 25.05
C LEU A 34 0.24 2.63 25.31
N ILE A 35 1.40 2.59 24.69
CA ILE A 35 2.15 3.79 24.35
C ILE A 35 1.67 4.14 22.94
N SER A 36 1.12 5.34 22.76
CA SER A 36 0.97 5.91 21.41
C SER A 36 2.37 6.11 20.85
N LEU A 37 2.81 5.18 20.01
CA LEU A 37 3.97 5.34 19.15
C LEU A 37 3.48 5.22 17.73
N GLY A 38 3.48 6.35 17.02
CA GLY A 38 3.56 6.32 15.58
C GLY A 38 4.90 5.71 15.21
N VAL A 39 4.87 4.55 14.55
CA VAL A 39 5.85 4.01 13.59
C VAL A 39 5.12 2.82 12.95
N GLY A 40 4.88 2.88 11.65
CA GLY A 40 4.38 1.75 10.88
C GLY A 40 5.48 0.72 10.64
N VAL A 41 5.11 -0.56 10.54
CA VAL A 41 5.89 -1.60 9.84
C VAL A 41 4.96 -2.70 9.32
N ILE A 42 5.03 -2.91 7.99
CA ILE A 42 4.98 -4.13 7.17
C ILE A 42 4.19 -5.33 7.72
N SER A 43 3.16 -5.77 6.97
CA SER A 43 2.64 -7.14 7.04
C SER A 43 2.84 -7.87 5.72
N MET A 44 3.70 -8.88 5.73
CA MET A 44 3.95 -9.81 4.63
C MET A 44 3.60 -11.23 5.10
N GLY A 45 2.87 -11.98 4.26
CA GLY A 45 2.84 -13.45 4.24
C GLY A 45 1.88 -14.17 5.19
N LEU A 46 0.80 -14.76 4.64
CA LEU A 46 0.63 -16.21 4.48
C LEU A 46 -0.81 -16.54 4.02
N SER A 47 -0.94 -17.14 2.84
CA SER A 47 -2.09 -17.98 2.48
C SER A 47 -1.74 -18.86 1.28
N ILE A 48 -1.24 -20.07 1.54
CA ILE A 48 -1.43 -21.22 0.65
C ILE A 48 -1.47 -22.46 1.55
N ALA A 49 -2.67 -22.99 1.79
CA ALA A 49 -2.97 -24.43 1.92
C ALA A 49 -4.39 -24.61 2.46
N ASN A 50 -5.35 -24.89 1.58
CA ASN A 50 -6.44 -25.86 1.78
C ASN A 50 -7.42 -25.81 0.61
N SER A 51 -7.10 -26.54 -0.47
CA SER A 51 -8.02 -26.81 -1.58
C SER A 51 -8.06 -28.29 -1.98
N ILE A 52 -7.41 -29.18 -1.23
CA ILE A 52 -7.30 -30.61 -1.60
C ILE A 52 -8.20 -31.51 -0.74
N GLN A 53 -8.86 -30.98 0.31
CA GLN A 53 -9.66 -31.79 1.24
C GLN A 53 -11.19 -31.77 1.01
N MET A 54 -11.69 -31.13 -0.05
CA MET A 54 -13.14 -31.04 -0.29
C MET A 54 -13.69 -32.04 -1.33
N LEU A 55 -12.83 -32.75 -2.06
CA LEU A 55 -13.26 -33.71 -3.09
C LEU A 55 -13.48 -35.14 -2.56
N ASN A 56 -13.11 -35.44 -1.31
CA ASN A 56 -13.13 -36.81 -0.79
C ASN A 56 -14.37 -37.13 0.10
N LEU A 57 -15.34 -36.22 0.17
CA LEU A 57 -16.56 -36.39 0.98
C LEU A 57 -17.84 -36.54 0.15
N GLN A 58 -17.77 -36.43 -1.19
CA GLN A 58 -18.90 -36.69 -2.08
C GLN A 58 -19.00 -38.15 -2.54
N GLU A 59 -17.91 -38.93 -2.47
CA GLU A 59 -17.88 -40.32 -2.97
C GLU A 59 -18.43 -41.35 -1.95
N GLN A 60 -18.59 -40.99 -0.68
CA GLN A 60 -19.04 -41.92 0.37
C GLN A 60 -20.54 -41.87 0.70
N VAL A 61 -21.31 -40.97 0.09
CA VAL A 61 -22.77 -40.90 0.29
C VAL A 61 -23.52 -41.73 -0.75
N GLU A 62 -22.98 -41.86 -1.97
CA GLU A 62 -23.59 -42.63 -3.07
C GLU A 62 -23.51 -44.16 -2.88
N MET A 63 -22.56 -44.63 -2.05
CA MET A 63 -22.36 -46.06 -1.78
C MET A 63 -23.36 -46.65 -0.74
N VAL A 64 -23.93 -45.80 0.11
CA VAL A 64 -24.89 -46.21 1.16
C VAL A 64 -26.33 -46.27 0.63
N GLU A 65 -26.65 -45.46 -0.38
CA GLU A 65 -27.98 -45.45 -1.00
C GLU A 65 -28.21 -46.71 -1.87
N ASN A 66 -27.16 -47.18 -2.56
CA ASN A 66 -27.24 -48.38 -3.39
C ASN A 66 -27.41 -49.68 -2.59
N THR A 67 -26.78 -49.79 -1.41
CA THR A 67 -26.86 -50.98 -0.55
C THR A 67 -28.22 -51.15 0.15
N LEU A 68 -28.96 -50.06 0.35
CA LEU A 68 -30.32 -50.09 0.92
C LEU A 68 -31.38 -50.51 -0.11
N SER A 69 -31.15 -50.26 -1.41
CA SER A 69 -32.08 -50.65 -2.47
C SER A 69 -32.08 -52.16 -2.77
N GLU A 70 -30.91 -52.82 -2.68
CA GLU A 70 -30.78 -54.27 -2.89
C GLU A 70 -31.43 -55.10 -1.77
N LEU A 71 -31.42 -54.58 -0.54
CA LEU A 71 -32.05 -55.23 0.62
C LEU A 71 -33.59 -55.21 0.52
N SER A 72 -34.15 -54.17 -0.11
CA SER A 72 -35.59 -54.04 -0.33
C SER A 72 -36.10 -55.01 -1.40
N GLN A 73 -35.35 -55.22 -2.48
CA GLN A 73 -35.73 -56.15 -3.55
C GLN A 73 -35.64 -57.63 -3.14
N THR A 74 -34.70 -57.99 -2.26
CA THR A 74 -34.60 -59.36 -1.74
C THR A 74 -35.76 -59.74 -0.81
N MET A 75 -36.36 -58.77 -0.12
CA MET A 75 -37.54 -59.00 0.72
C MET A 75 -38.81 -59.34 -0.08
N GLN A 76 -39.05 -58.72 -1.23
CA GLN A 76 -40.23 -59.03 -2.06
C GLN A 76 -40.18 -60.42 -2.70
N ILE A 77 -38.99 -60.95 -2.98
CA ILE A 77 -38.82 -62.27 -3.61
C ILE A 77 -39.09 -63.43 -2.61
N HIS A 78 -39.05 -63.18 -1.31
CA HIS A 78 -39.33 -64.19 -0.28
C HIS A 78 -40.81 -64.28 0.12
N GLU A 79 -41.62 -63.26 -0.17
CA GLU A 79 -43.05 -63.26 0.14
C GLU A 79 -43.85 -64.29 -0.69
N ALA A 80 -43.38 -64.64 -1.89
CA ALA A 80 -44.02 -65.62 -2.77
C ALA A 80 -43.70 -67.10 -2.43
N LYS A 81 -42.76 -67.39 -1.51
CA LYS A 81 -42.41 -68.77 -1.09
C LYS A 81 -43.01 -69.18 0.26
N LEU A 82 -43.79 -68.31 0.90
CA LEU A 82 -44.38 -68.52 2.23
C LEU A 82 -45.60 -69.49 2.27
N ALA A 83 -45.97 -70.15 1.17
CA ALA A 83 -47.13 -71.06 1.11
C ALA A 83 -46.83 -72.55 1.40
N LYS A 84 -45.60 -72.92 1.82
CA LYS A 84 -45.26 -74.29 2.27
C LYS A 84 -44.53 -74.25 3.62
N ILE A 85 -45.29 -74.07 4.69
CA ILE A 85 -44.75 -73.84 6.04
C ILE A 85 -45.37 -74.84 7.02
N GLN A 86 -44.60 -75.87 7.36
CA GLN A 86 -44.73 -76.52 8.68
C GLN A 86 -43.38 -77.00 9.24
N PRO A 87 -42.46 -77.61 8.45
CA PRO A 87 -41.09 -77.86 8.95
C PRO A 87 -40.13 -76.66 8.84
N ASN A 88 -40.49 -75.61 8.09
CA ASN A 88 -39.67 -74.39 7.95
C ASN A 88 -39.93 -73.31 9.01
N GLN A 89 -40.89 -73.50 9.93
CA GLN A 89 -41.24 -72.50 10.95
C GLN A 89 -40.09 -72.23 11.91
N ILE A 90 -39.31 -73.25 12.27
CA ILE A 90 -38.15 -73.10 13.15
C ILE A 90 -37.03 -72.33 12.45
N LYS A 91 -36.73 -72.67 11.18
CA LYS A 91 -35.71 -71.96 10.40
C LYS A 91 -36.11 -70.50 10.12
N ILE A 92 -37.39 -70.24 9.90
CA ILE A 92 -37.92 -68.87 9.74
C ILE A 92 -37.86 -68.12 11.09
N ALA A 93 -38.20 -68.76 12.20
CA ALA A 93 -38.08 -68.16 13.53
C ALA A 93 -36.62 -67.84 13.88
N GLU A 94 -35.68 -68.74 13.58
CA GLU A 94 -34.23 -68.52 13.75
C GLU A 94 -33.73 -67.39 12.83
N GLN A 95 -34.14 -67.35 11.55
CA GLN A 95 -33.75 -66.27 10.64
C GLN A 95 -34.36 -64.92 11.04
N LEU A 96 -35.61 -64.91 11.50
CA LEU A 96 -36.25 -63.70 12.06
C LEU A 96 -35.55 -63.27 13.35
N GLN A 97 -35.13 -64.19 14.20
CA GLN A 97 -34.38 -63.88 15.41
C GLN A 97 -32.99 -63.31 15.09
N VAL A 98 -32.27 -63.87 14.11
CA VAL A 98 -30.98 -63.34 13.66
C VAL A 98 -31.15 -61.96 13.03
N THR A 99 -32.23 -61.75 12.26
CA THR A 99 -32.52 -60.46 11.62
C THR A 99 -32.94 -59.42 12.67
N GLN A 100 -33.75 -59.82 13.65
CA GLN A 100 -34.11 -58.96 14.78
C GLN A 100 -32.88 -58.59 15.62
N HIS A 101 -31.95 -59.53 15.82
CA HIS A 101 -30.68 -59.25 16.50
C HIS A 101 -29.82 -58.27 15.70
N ALA A 102 -29.68 -58.49 14.39
CA ALA A 102 -28.96 -57.57 13.50
C ALA A 102 -29.60 -56.17 13.47
N ILE A 103 -30.93 -56.07 13.45
CA ILE A 103 -31.65 -54.78 13.55
C ILE A 103 -31.37 -54.13 14.90
N ASN A 104 -31.47 -54.89 16.00
CA ASN A 104 -31.18 -54.38 17.34
C ASN A 104 -29.72 -53.91 17.48
N ASP A 105 -28.78 -54.54 16.78
CA ASP A 105 -27.36 -54.15 16.76
C ASP A 105 -27.10 -52.93 15.86
N ILE A 106 -27.92 -52.71 14.82
CA ILE A 106 -27.80 -51.55 13.91
C ILE A 106 -28.42 -50.28 14.51
N ILE A 107 -29.50 -50.38 15.29
CA ILE A 107 -30.13 -49.22 15.96
C ILE A 107 -29.11 -48.33 16.70
N PRO A 108 -28.22 -48.85 17.58
CA PRO A 108 -27.25 -48.00 18.28
C PRO A 108 -26.19 -47.38 17.34
N VAL A 109 -25.88 -48.01 16.21
CA VAL A 109 -24.98 -47.45 15.19
C VAL A 109 -25.65 -46.28 14.48
N LEU A 110 -26.93 -46.41 14.11
CA LEU A 110 -27.71 -45.35 13.48
C LEU A 110 -27.92 -44.17 14.43
N ASP A 111 -28.20 -44.43 15.70
CA ASP A 111 -28.31 -43.41 16.74
C ASP A 111 -26.97 -42.67 16.95
N SER A 112 -25.85 -43.42 16.97
CA SER A 112 -24.50 -42.85 17.05
C SER A 112 -24.19 -41.94 15.84
N HIS A 113 -24.52 -42.38 14.62
CA HIS A 113 -24.35 -41.56 13.42
C HIS A 113 -25.25 -40.33 13.40
N SER A 114 -26.51 -40.47 13.82
CA SER A 114 -27.44 -39.34 13.98
C SER A 114 -26.90 -38.31 14.96
N GLN A 115 -26.35 -38.77 16.10
CA GLN A 115 -25.71 -37.89 17.09
C GLN A 115 -24.45 -37.22 16.54
N ALA A 116 -23.62 -37.94 15.78
CA ALA A 116 -22.43 -37.37 15.13
C ALA A 116 -22.79 -36.31 14.08
N LEU A 117 -23.82 -36.54 13.26
CA LEU A 117 -24.33 -35.57 12.29
C LEU A 117 -24.90 -34.32 12.96
N ASN A 118 -25.66 -34.47 14.05
CA ASN A 118 -26.16 -33.34 14.82
C ASN A 118 -25.02 -32.54 15.48
N THR A 119 -23.98 -33.22 15.94
CA THR A 119 -22.77 -32.57 16.47
C THR A 119 -22.04 -31.80 15.38
N LEU A 120 -21.83 -32.40 14.21
CA LEU A 120 -21.20 -31.76 13.05
C LEU A 120 -21.99 -30.54 12.58
N LYS A 121 -23.32 -30.64 12.50
CA LYS A 121 -24.20 -29.52 12.18
C LYS A 121 -24.01 -28.37 13.17
N THR A 122 -24.01 -28.68 14.47
CA THR A 122 -23.82 -27.68 15.53
C THR A 122 -22.43 -27.02 15.44
N ASP A 123 -21.39 -27.80 15.13
CA ASP A 123 -20.03 -27.29 14.96
C ASP A 123 -19.87 -26.42 13.71
N ILE A 124 -20.53 -26.77 12.60
CA ILE A 124 -20.60 -25.95 11.39
C ILE A 124 -21.32 -24.62 11.67
N GLU A 125 -22.47 -24.65 12.36
CA GLU A 125 -23.20 -23.44 12.75
C GLU A 125 -22.35 -22.55 13.65
N ARG A 126 -21.64 -23.14 14.63
CA ARG A 126 -20.72 -22.41 15.52
C ARG A 126 -19.55 -21.81 14.74
N LEU A 127 -18.98 -22.57 13.80
CA LEU A 127 -17.88 -22.11 12.94
C LEU A 127 -18.34 -20.95 12.05
N HIS A 128 -19.54 -21.05 11.48
CA HIS A 128 -20.16 -19.98 10.69
C HIS A 128 -20.32 -18.70 11.49
N ILE A 129 -20.86 -18.79 12.72
CA ILE A 129 -20.99 -17.64 13.64
C ILE A 129 -19.62 -17.05 13.96
N ASN A 130 -18.61 -17.88 14.24
CA ASN A 130 -17.26 -17.43 14.54
C ASN A 130 -16.62 -16.70 13.34
N PHE A 131 -16.80 -17.21 12.13
CA PHE A 131 -16.34 -16.55 10.90
C PHE A 131 -17.04 -15.21 10.70
N GLN A 132 -18.37 -15.14 10.81
CA GLN A 132 -19.12 -13.88 10.70
C GLN A 132 -18.64 -12.84 11.71
N ARG A 133 -18.44 -13.23 12.97
CA ARG A 133 -17.89 -12.34 14.01
C ARG A 133 -16.49 -11.86 13.66
N SER A 134 -15.65 -12.73 13.10
CA SER A 134 -14.30 -12.39 12.64
C SER A 134 -14.33 -11.35 11.51
N PHE A 135 -15.21 -11.50 10.51
CA PHE A 135 -15.34 -10.55 9.41
C PHE A 135 -15.76 -9.16 9.89
N ILE A 136 -16.79 -9.08 10.74
CA ILE A 136 -17.26 -7.80 11.29
C ILE A 136 -16.16 -7.14 12.13
N TYR A 137 -15.49 -7.91 12.99
CA TYR A 137 -14.38 -7.41 13.80
C TYR A 137 -13.21 -6.91 12.96
N LEU A 138 -12.85 -7.63 11.91
CA LEU A 138 -11.79 -7.25 10.96
C LEU A 138 -12.16 -5.95 10.22
N ALA A 139 -13.39 -5.88 9.69
CA ALA A 139 -13.88 -4.69 8.99
C ALA A 139 -13.83 -3.45 9.88
N ILE A 140 -14.38 -3.56 11.09
CA ILE A 140 -14.36 -2.52 12.12
C ILE A 140 -12.91 -2.10 12.40
N THR A 141 -12.05 -3.07 12.76
CA THR A 141 -10.67 -2.77 13.16
C THR A 141 -9.88 -2.11 12.04
N GLN A 142 -10.04 -2.55 10.79
CA GLN A 142 -9.33 -1.98 9.64
C GLN A 142 -9.83 -0.57 9.34
N ILE A 143 -11.15 -0.35 9.29
CA ILE A 143 -11.72 0.96 9.00
C ILE A 143 -11.39 1.97 10.10
N PHE A 144 -11.46 1.60 11.37
CA PHE A 144 -11.04 2.47 12.48
C PHE A 144 -9.55 2.81 12.48
N ARG A 145 -8.72 1.95 11.89
CA ARG A 145 -7.29 2.22 11.67
C ARG A 145 -7.02 3.02 10.40
N ASN A 146 -8.06 3.52 9.73
CA ASN A 146 -7.97 4.16 8.41
C ASN A 146 -7.27 3.29 7.36
N GLN A 147 -7.34 1.97 7.50
CA GLN A 147 -6.85 1.03 6.51
C GLN A 147 -7.94 0.81 5.48
N LEU A 148 -7.82 1.48 4.33
CA LEU A 148 -8.76 1.31 3.23
C LEU A 148 -8.49 -0.03 2.55
N THR A 149 -9.40 -0.97 2.77
CA THR A 149 -9.29 -2.32 2.21
C THR A 149 -10.67 -2.94 2.04
N LEU A 150 -10.77 -3.94 1.18
CA LEU A 150 -11.96 -4.75 0.98
C LEU A 150 -11.74 -6.21 1.44
N ASN A 151 -10.63 -6.48 2.13
CA ASN A 151 -10.24 -7.83 2.55
C ASN A 151 -11.17 -8.46 3.59
N PHE A 152 -12.06 -7.66 4.19
CA PHE A 152 -13.10 -8.16 5.11
C PHE A 152 -14.36 -8.67 4.38
N LEU A 153 -14.45 -8.48 3.05
CA LEU A 153 -15.55 -9.01 2.26
C LEU A 153 -15.32 -10.48 1.93
N SER A 154 -16.41 -11.25 1.84
CA SER A 154 -16.38 -12.57 1.24
C SER A 154 -15.96 -12.44 -0.25
N PRO A 155 -15.38 -13.48 -0.87
CA PRO A 155 -15.05 -13.45 -2.29
C PRO A 155 -16.25 -13.08 -3.19
N ASP A 156 -17.44 -13.60 -2.86
CA ASP A 156 -18.67 -13.34 -3.61
C ASP A 156 -19.13 -11.88 -3.48
N ASP A 157 -19.05 -11.31 -2.27
CA ASP A 157 -19.43 -9.91 -2.05
C ASP A 157 -18.39 -8.94 -2.62
N LEU A 158 -17.11 -9.31 -2.56
CA LEU A 158 -16.04 -8.56 -3.21
C LEU A 158 -16.27 -8.49 -4.73
N GLN A 159 -16.64 -9.61 -5.34
CA GLN A 159 -16.98 -9.66 -6.76
C GLN A 159 -18.17 -8.74 -7.09
N LYS A 160 -19.23 -8.75 -6.29
CA LYS A 160 -20.37 -7.83 -6.46
C LYS A 160 -19.96 -6.36 -6.35
N VAL A 161 -19.18 -6.01 -5.34
CA VAL A 161 -18.67 -4.64 -5.15
C VAL A 161 -17.83 -4.22 -6.35
N VAL A 162 -16.93 -5.09 -6.82
CA VAL A 162 -16.11 -4.84 -8.01
C VAL A 162 -17.02 -4.56 -9.21
N TYR A 163 -17.96 -5.45 -9.56
CA TYR A 163 -18.85 -5.23 -10.69
C TYR A 163 -19.66 -3.95 -10.58
N HIS A 164 -20.18 -3.65 -9.39
CA HIS A 164 -20.95 -2.44 -9.18
C HIS A 164 -20.11 -1.17 -9.37
N VAL A 165 -18.87 -1.14 -8.87
CA VAL A 165 -17.96 0.00 -9.09
C VAL A 165 -17.60 0.14 -10.57
N ILE A 166 -17.41 -0.97 -11.28
CA ILE A 166 -17.13 -0.96 -12.73
C ILE A 166 -18.32 -0.41 -13.51
N GLU A 167 -19.51 -0.91 -13.24
CA GLU A 167 -20.75 -0.53 -13.91
C GLU A 167 -21.10 0.94 -13.63
N GLN A 168 -21.19 1.34 -12.36
CA GLN A 168 -21.54 2.70 -11.97
C GLN A 168 -20.46 3.71 -12.35
N GLY A 169 -19.19 3.29 -12.35
CA GLY A 169 -18.06 4.12 -12.74
C GLY A 169 -17.79 4.15 -14.25
N ASN A 170 -18.51 3.36 -15.05
CA ASN A 170 -18.26 3.15 -16.48
C ASN A 170 -16.76 2.88 -16.77
N LEU A 171 -16.16 2.01 -15.96
CA LEU A 171 -14.72 1.72 -16.01
C LEU A 171 -14.43 0.65 -17.07
N THR A 172 -13.51 0.94 -17.97
CA THR A 172 -13.02 -0.03 -18.96
C THR A 172 -11.64 -0.54 -18.58
N PHE A 173 -11.46 -1.87 -18.56
CA PHE A 173 -10.18 -2.50 -18.24
C PHE A 173 -9.60 -3.19 -19.46
N ASN A 174 -8.40 -2.80 -19.87
CA ASN A 174 -7.66 -3.52 -20.90
C ASN A 174 -6.77 -4.57 -20.22
N ALA A 175 -7.25 -5.81 -20.13
CA ALA A 175 -6.48 -6.93 -19.58
C ALA A 175 -5.28 -7.25 -20.48
N HIS A 176 -4.11 -6.71 -20.14
CA HIS A 176 -2.84 -7.08 -20.77
C HIS A 176 -2.10 -8.05 -19.84
N HIS A 177 -1.31 -8.99 -20.41
CA HIS A 177 -0.47 -9.87 -19.60
C HIS A 177 0.45 -9.04 -18.68
N GLY A 178 0.31 -9.22 -17.37
CA GLY A 178 1.02 -8.44 -16.35
C GLY A 178 0.24 -7.27 -15.74
N SER A 179 -1.03 -7.06 -16.13
CA SER A 179 -1.89 -6.07 -15.50
C SER A 179 -2.22 -6.43 -14.05
N ILE A 180 -2.34 -5.41 -13.21
CA ILE A 180 -2.79 -5.54 -11.82
C ILE A 180 -4.17 -6.22 -11.77
N PRO A 181 -4.42 -7.18 -10.85
CA PRO A 181 -5.74 -7.78 -10.70
C PRO A 181 -6.82 -6.72 -10.52
N ILE A 182 -7.98 -6.88 -11.18
CA ILE A 182 -9.10 -5.91 -11.13
C ILE A 182 -9.47 -5.58 -9.68
N VAL A 183 -9.47 -6.57 -8.79
CA VAL A 183 -9.74 -6.39 -7.36
C VAL A 183 -8.75 -5.40 -6.71
N GLU A 184 -7.46 -5.52 -7.01
CA GLU A 184 -6.45 -4.61 -6.49
C GLU A 184 -6.60 -3.21 -7.08
N PHE A 185 -6.98 -3.09 -8.35
CA PHE A 185 -7.33 -1.81 -8.97
C PHE A 185 -8.49 -1.12 -8.24
N ILE A 186 -9.61 -1.83 -8.06
CA ILE A 186 -10.80 -1.28 -7.40
C ILE A 186 -10.49 -0.91 -5.95
N THR A 187 -9.67 -1.71 -5.26
CA THR A 187 -9.22 -1.39 -3.90
C THR A 187 -8.39 -0.11 -3.87
N LYS A 188 -7.61 0.20 -4.92
CA LYS A 188 -6.86 1.48 -5.01
C LYS A 188 -7.73 2.68 -5.31
N LEU A 189 -8.92 2.48 -5.89
CA LEU A 189 -9.91 3.55 -6.05
C LEU A 189 -10.59 3.93 -4.72
N LEU A 190 -10.51 3.09 -3.70
CA LEU A 190 -11.13 3.35 -2.41
C LEU A 190 -10.45 4.55 -1.73
N VAL A 191 -11.20 5.63 -1.52
CA VAL A 191 -10.70 6.89 -0.92
C VAL A 191 -11.17 7.10 0.51
N ARG A 192 -12.30 6.50 0.90
CA ARG A 192 -12.82 6.56 2.26
C ARG A 192 -13.68 5.35 2.57
N GLN A 193 -13.67 4.93 3.82
CA GLN A 193 -14.65 4.00 4.37
C GLN A 193 -15.23 4.61 5.64
N GLN A 194 -16.53 4.40 5.84
CA GLN A 194 -17.25 4.85 7.01
C GLN A 194 -18.15 3.72 7.51
N ILE A 195 -18.29 3.63 8.83
CA ILE A 195 -19.20 2.71 9.48
C ILE A 195 -20.29 3.53 10.13
N ASP A 196 -21.53 3.24 9.77
CA ASP A 196 -22.72 3.83 10.35
C ASP A 196 -23.56 2.72 11.01
N PHE A 197 -24.18 3.03 12.14
CA PHE A 197 -25.15 2.14 12.77
C PHE A 197 -26.55 2.75 12.62
N ILE A 198 -27.45 1.99 11.99
CA ILE A 198 -28.85 2.35 11.80
C ILE A 198 -29.68 1.54 12.80
N PRO A 199 -30.24 2.16 13.85
CA PRO A 199 -31.09 1.48 14.82
C PRO A 199 -32.32 0.84 14.18
N SER A 200 -32.79 -0.28 14.73
CA SER A 200 -33.98 -0.97 14.21
C SER A 200 -35.27 -0.16 14.32
N SER A 201 -35.29 0.91 15.12
CA SER A 201 -36.39 1.86 15.16
C SER A 201 -36.53 2.73 13.91
N GLN A 202 -35.53 2.75 13.02
CA GLN A 202 -35.51 3.58 11.81
C GLN A 202 -35.96 2.84 10.55
N TYR A 203 -36.30 1.54 10.64
CA TYR A 203 -36.78 0.75 9.50
C TYR A 203 -37.78 -0.31 9.94
N GLU A 204 -38.56 -0.82 8.99
CA GLU A 204 -39.46 -1.94 9.25
C GLU A 204 -38.65 -3.20 9.55
N ASN A 205 -38.70 -3.62 10.80
CA ASN A 205 -37.95 -4.75 11.30
C ASN A 205 -38.89 -5.94 11.53
N GLN A 206 -38.65 -7.03 10.80
CA GLN A 206 -39.40 -8.29 10.96
C GLN A 206 -38.89 -9.13 12.15
N ASN A 207 -37.67 -8.86 12.63
CA ASN A 207 -37.05 -9.63 13.70
C ASN A 207 -36.92 -8.79 14.99
N PRO A 208 -37.71 -9.07 16.04
CA PRO A 208 -37.68 -8.29 17.29
C PRO A 208 -36.35 -8.37 18.04
N GLN A 209 -35.47 -9.33 17.71
CA GLN A 209 -34.14 -9.47 18.32
C GLN A 209 -33.08 -8.58 17.65
N GLU A 210 -33.38 -8.01 16.48
CA GLU A 210 -32.48 -7.12 15.77
C GLU A 210 -32.51 -5.72 16.39
N ILE A 211 -31.35 -5.24 16.83
CA ILE A 211 -31.19 -3.91 17.43
C ILE A 211 -30.85 -2.83 16.39
N GLY A 212 -30.43 -3.23 15.20
CA GLY A 212 -30.01 -2.31 14.14
C GLY A 212 -29.16 -2.98 13.07
N ARG A 213 -28.80 -2.21 12.05
CA ARG A 213 -27.91 -2.59 10.94
C ARG A 213 -26.61 -1.82 11.04
N ILE A 214 -25.50 -2.53 10.86
CA ILE A 214 -24.20 -1.89 10.60
C ILE A 214 -24.11 -1.71 9.09
N VAL A 215 -23.89 -0.47 8.65
CA VAL A 215 -23.71 -0.11 7.25
C VAL A 215 -22.27 0.34 7.07
N ILE A 216 -21.56 -0.30 6.15
CA ILE A 216 -20.21 0.10 5.76
C ILE A 216 -20.32 0.82 4.42
N THR A 217 -20.11 2.12 4.43
CA THR A 217 -20.13 2.96 3.24
C THR A 217 -18.71 3.10 2.71
N SER A 218 -18.47 2.59 1.50
CA SER A 218 -17.18 2.70 0.80
C SER A 218 -17.27 3.73 -0.31
N PHE A 219 -16.36 4.70 -0.32
CA PHE A 219 -16.30 5.76 -1.32
C PHE A 219 -15.15 5.48 -2.29
N PHE A 220 -15.45 5.45 -3.58
CA PHE A 220 -14.49 5.19 -4.64
C PHE A 220 -14.27 6.44 -5.49
N ALA A 221 -13.01 6.77 -5.77
CA ALA A 221 -12.66 7.79 -6.75
C ALA A 221 -12.76 7.19 -8.15
N VAL A 222 -13.82 7.55 -8.86
CA VAL A 222 -13.99 7.18 -10.26
C VAL A 222 -13.37 8.28 -11.13
N PRO A 223 -12.42 7.96 -12.03
CA PRO A 223 -11.91 8.94 -12.98
C PRO A 223 -13.02 9.53 -13.85
N GLN A 224 -13.04 10.86 -13.99
CA GLN A 224 -13.93 11.53 -14.94
C GLN A 224 -13.46 11.31 -16.39
N GLN A 225 -14.38 11.36 -17.36
CA GLN A 225 -14.08 11.13 -18.79
C GLN A 225 -13.18 12.21 -19.40
N GLU A 226 -13.21 13.43 -18.89
CA GLU A 226 -12.31 14.52 -19.33
C GLU A 226 -10.96 14.42 -18.60
N GLN A 227 -10.16 13.43 -18.96
CA GLN A 227 -8.80 13.31 -18.44
C GLN A 227 -7.85 14.18 -19.25
N THR A 228 -7.23 15.15 -18.60
CA THR A 228 -6.02 15.77 -19.14
C THR A 228 -4.90 14.74 -19.14
N SER A 229 -4.32 14.45 -20.29
CA SER A 229 -3.23 13.50 -20.42
C SER A 229 -1.94 14.05 -19.84
N PHE A 230 -1.27 13.25 -19.00
CA PHE A 230 0.07 13.56 -18.51
C PHE A 230 1.08 12.52 -19.00
N HIS A 231 2.27 12.99 -19.38
CA HIS A 231 3.44 12.13 -19.59
C HIS A 231 4.21 12.00 -18.29
N VAL A 232 4.31 10.79 -17.76
CA VAL A 232 4.98 10.51 -16.48
C VAL A 232 6.40 10.02 -16.74
N TYR A 233 7.37 10.70 -16.16
CA TYR A 233 8.79 10.40 -16.25
C TYR A 233 9.34 9.95 -14.91
N LYS A 234 10.16 8.89 -14.92
CA LYS A 234 10.95 8.50 -13.75
C LYS A 234 12.27 9.26 -13.77
N LEU A 235 12.48 10.11 -12.78
CA LEU A 235 13.71 10.88 -12.67
C LEU A 235 14.78 10.11 -11.92
N LEU A 236 16.01 10.19 -12.40
CA LEU A 236 17.16 9.50 -11.85
C LEU A 236 18.29 10.50 -11.60
N THR A 237 18.66 10.65 -10.33
CA THR A 237 19.80 11.46 -9.93
C THR A 237 21.04 10.59 -9.86
N MET A 238 22.11 10.97 -10.54
CA MET A 238 23.38 10.26 -10.54
C MET A 238 24.45 11.09 -9.82
N PRO A 239 25.28 10.46 -8.97
CA PRO A 239 26.44 11.14 -8.40
C PRO A 239 27.49 11.44 -9.48
N TYR A 240 28.24 12.54 -9.38
CA TYR A 240 29.39 12.83 -10.25
C TYR A 240 30.46 13.61 -9.49
N LEU A 241 31.69 13.59 -10.02
CA LEU A 241 32.82 14.28 -9.41
C LEU A 241 32.82 15.78 -9.78
N HIS A 242 32.80 16.64 -8.77
CA HIS A 242 32.95 18.09 -8.91
C HIS A 242 33.93 18.60 -7.86
N LYS A 243 35.00 19.31 -8.28
CA LYS A 243 36.03 19.85 -7.37
C LYS A 243 36.57 18.81 -6.35
N ASN A 244 36.93 17.61 -6.82
CA ASN A 244 37.38 16.48 -5.99
C ASN A 244 36.36 15.91 -4.99
N GLN A 245 35.08 16.28 -5.10
CA GLN A 245 34.02 15.76 -4.24
C GLN A 245 32.92 15.14 -5.09
N THR A 246 32.41 14.00 -4.64
CA THR A 246 31.29 13.33 -5.31
C THR A 246 29.99 13.93 -4.79
N ILE A 247 29.28 14.61 -5.68
CA ILE A 247 28.02 15.27 -5.37
C ILE A 247 26.89 14.61 -6.15
N GLN A 248 25.69 14.64 -5.58
CA GLN A 248 24.46 14.19 -6.22
C GLN A 248 23.36 15.21 -5.98
N LEU A 249 22.56 15.51 -7.00
CA LEU A 249 21.36 16.31 -6.81
C LEU A 249 20.45 15.65 -5.76
N SER A 250 19.96 16.47 -4.82
CA SER A 250 19.06 16.07 -3.75
C SER A 250 17.72 16.79 -3.91
N HIS A 251 16.68 16.29 -3.23
CA HIS A 251 15.34 16.86 -3.29
C HIS A 251 14.75 16.92 -4.72
N ILE A 252 15.17 15.99 -5.59
CA ILE A 252 14.56 15.76 -6.90
C ILE A 252 13.42 14.74 -6.72
N PRO A 253 12.21 14.99 -7.23
CA PRO A 253 11.13 14.01 -7.13
C PRO A 253 11.50 12.75 -7.91
N ARG A 254 11.05 11.58 -7.44
CA ARG A 254 11.30 10.29 -8.10
C ARG A 254 10.54 10.16 -9.41
N TYR A 255 9.33 10.72 -9.46
CA TYR A 255 8.52 10.79 -10.67
C TYR A 255 8.04 12.21 -10.90
N TRP A 256 7.94 12.56 -12.17
CA TRP A 256 7.51 13.88 -12.60
C TRP A 256 6.59 13.72 -13.80
N ALA A 257 5.38 14.27 -13.70
CA ALA A 257 4.40 14.22 -14.77
C ALA A 257 4.24 15.60 -15.39
N ILE A 258 4.13 15.64 -16.72
CA ILE A 258 3.99 16.87 -17.50
C ILE A 258 2.74 16.77 -18.37
N ASN A 259 1.87 17.77 -18.28
CA ASN A 259 0.80 17.99 -19.24
C ASN A 259 1.34 18.91 -20.34
N PRO A 260 1.50 18.41 -21.58
CA PRO A 260 2.08 19.19 -22.67
C PRO A 260 1.16 20.32 -23.16
N THR A 261 -0.14 20.23 -22.91
CA THR A 261 -1.14 21.21 -23.36
C THR A 261 -1.16 22.43 -22.46
N ASP A 262 -1.19 22.22 -21.14
CA ASP A 262 -1.41 23.30 -20.15
C ASP A 262 -0.12 23.74 -19.43
N ASN A 263 1.01 23.10 -19.73
CA ASN A 263 2.29 23.32 -19.04
C ASN A 263 2.19 23.17 -17.50
N THR A 264 1.29 22.27 -17.07
CA THR A 264 1.12 21.88 -15.67
C THR A 264 1.87 20.59 -15.38
N THR A 265 2.28 20.42 -14.12
CA THR A 265 3.06 19.29 -13.67
C THR A 265 2.60 18.75 -12.33
N MET A 266 2.98 17.50 -12.08
CA MET A 266 2.85 16.83 -10.79
C MET A 266 4.18 16.20 -10.41
N GLU A 267 4.48 16.17 -9.12
CA GLU A 267 5.76 15.72 -8.58
C GLU A 267 5.53 14.69 -7.46
N TRP A 268 6.14 13.51 -7.59
CA TRP A 268 6.11 12.47 -6.54
C TRP A 268 7.51 12.28 -5.97
N HIS A 269 7.66 12.60 -4.69
CA HIS A 269 8.89 12.33 -3.94
C HIS A 269 8.90 10.90 -3.40
N ASP A 270 7.76 10.46 -2.85
CA ASP A 270 7.54 9.07 -2.46
C ASP A 270 6.20 8.53 -3.03
N PRO A 271 6.23 7.89 -4.21
CA PRO A 271 5.02 7.39 -4.86
C PRO A 271 4.40 6.21 -4.11
N GLU A 272 5.18 5.46 -3.33
CA GLU A 272 4.69 4.30 -2.57
C GLU A 272 3.78 4.76 -1.43
N GLU A 273 4.17 5.84 -0.75
CA GLU A 273 3.33 6.48 0.28
C GLU A 273 2.03 7.05 -0.30
N SER A 274 2.04 7.50 -1.57
CA SER A 274 0.85 8.01 -2.27
C SER A 274 -0.04 6.89 -2.85
N GLY A 275 0.31 5.62 -2.60
CA GLY A 275 -0.41 4.46 -3.15
C GLY A 275 -0.31 4.33 -4.67
N CYS A 276 0.65 5.00 -5.30
CA CYS A 276 0.84 4.97 -6.75
C CYS A 276 1.69 3.78 -7.17
N ASN A 277 1.28 3.07 -8.22
CA ASN A 277 2.12 2.05 -8.88
C ASN A 277 2.46 2.44 -10.31
N LEU A 278 3.26 3.50 -10.47
CA LEU A 278 3.62 4.10 -11.77
C LEU A 278 4.43 3.19 -12.71
N GLN A 279 4.88 2.02 -12.25
CA GLN A 279 5.56 1.04 -13.11
C GLN A 279 4.58 0.15 -13.89
N LEU A 280 3.41 -0.12 -13.31
CA LEU A 280 2.39 -1.01 -13.87
C LEU A 280 1.12 -0.25 -14.27
N MET A 281 0.85 0.89 -13.63
CA MET A 281 -0.34 1.70 -13.81
C MET A 281 -0.10 3.18 -13.49
N THR A 282 -0.67 4.08 -14.29
CA THR A 282 -0.70 5.52 -14.00
C THR A 282 -1.84 5.92 -13.05
N SER A 283 -2.26 5.05 -12.13
CA SER A 283 -3.25 5.37 -11.11
C SER A 283 -2.59 5.62 -9.77
N CYS A 284 -3.02 6.69 -9.12
CA CYS A 284 -2.61 7.11 -7.80
C CYS A 284 -3.84 7.22 -6.91
N ARG A 285 -3.72 6.85 -5.64
CA ARG A 285 -4.78 7.12 -4.66
C ARG A 285 -4.81 8.59 -4.32
N ASP A 286 -3.64 9.15 -4.03
CA ASP A 286 -3.46 10.58 -3.80
C ASP A 286 -2.74 11.19 -5.01
N THR A 287 -3.44 12.07 -5.71
CA THR A 287 -2.87 12.83 -6.83
C THR A 287 -2.21 14.08 -6.26
N PRO A 288 -0.90 14.31 -6.47
CA PRO A 288 -0.24 15.54 -6.04
C PRO A 288 -0.93 16.77 -6.63
N PRO A 289 -0.84 17.94 -5.97
CA PRO A 289 -1.43 19.15 -6.50
C PRO A 289 -0.81 19.48 -7.87
N LEU A 290 -1.66 19.90 -8.80
CA LEU A 290 -1.23 20.45 -10.08
C LEU A 290 -0.45 21.75 -9.83
N ARG A 291 0.73 21.86 -10.44
CA ARG A 291 1.58 23.04 -10.35
C ARG A 291 1.93 23.51 -11.74
N THR A 292 2.03 24.82 -11.94
CA THR A 292 2.71 25.35 -13.14
C THR A 292 4.22 25.14 -12.99
N ILE A 293 4.93 24.87 -14.08
CA ILE A 293 6.40 24.80 -14.05
C ILE A 293 6.96 26.16 -13.62
N SER A 294 7.39 26.25 -12.35
CA SER A 294 8.04 27.44 -11.83
C SER A 294 9.48 27.49 -12.33
N LYS A 295 9.89 28.62 -12.92
CA LYS A 295 11.29 28.88 -13.31
C LYS A 295 12.24 28.91 -12.11
N ASP A 296 11.70 29.09 -10.90
CA ASP A 296 12.47 29.15 -9.67
C ASP A 296 12.62 27.78 -8.99
N SER A 297 11.98 26.72 -9.51
CA SER A 297 12.21 25.35 -9.03
C SER A 297 13.46 24.75 -9.66
N CYS A 298 14.11 23.78 -8.99
CA CYS A 298 15.27 23.11 -9.55
C CYS A 298 14.98 22.46 -10.92
N LEU A 299 13.85 21.76 -11.06
CA LEU A 299 13.45 21.19 -12.34
C LEU A 299 13.17 22.28 -13.39
N GLY A 300 12.49 23.36 -13.01
CA GLY A 300 12.23 24.49 -13.91
C GLY A 300 13.52 25.15 -14.42
N GLN A 301 14.54 25.25 -13.57
CA GLN A 301 15.86 25.74 -13.97
C GLN A 301 16.56 24.78 -14.94
N ILE A 302 16.49 23.47 -14.69
CA ILE A 302 17.05 22.45 -15.59
C ILE A 302 16.39 22.51 -16.97
N ILE A 303 15.05 22.56 -17.03
CA ILE A 303 14.29 22.60 -18.29
C ILE A 303 14.50 23.92 -19.03
N GLY A 304 14.55 25.03 -18.28
CA GLY A 304 14.73 26.36 -18.85
C GLY A 304 16.19 26.70 -19.20
N SER A 305 17.13 25.77 -19.03
CA SER A 305 18.58 26.00 -19.15
C SER A 305 19.06 27.23 -18.36
N LEU A 306 18.46 27.45 -17.17
CA LEU A 306 18.80 28.53 -16.27
C LEU A 306 19.91 28.10 -15.29
N PRO A 307 20.63 29.04 -14.65
CA PRO A 307 21.55 28.71 -13.56
C PRO A 307 20.84 27.91 -12.45
N LEU A 308 21.47 26.83 -11.97
CA LEU A 308 20.87 25.87 -11.03
C LEU A 308 20.91 26.34 -9.57
N SER A 309 20.52 27.59 -9.31
CA SER A 309 20.60 28.21 -7.98
C SER A 309 19.61 27.63 -6.96
N SER A 310 18.53 27.00 -7.43
CA SER A 310 17.50 26.37 -6.59
C SER A 310 17.69 24.86 -6.44
N CYS A 311 18.70 24.29 -7.10
CA CYS A 311 19.02 22.88 -6.98
C CYS A 311 19.89 22.62 -5.76
N HIS A 312 19.44 21.74 -4.88
CA HIS A 312 20.25 21.26 -3.78
C HIS A 312 21.06 20.05 -4.23
N ALA A 313 22.27 19.94 -3.70
CA ALA A 313 23.10 18.77 -3.87
C ALA A 313 23.64 18.33 -2.52
N LYS A 314 23.83 17.02 -2.40
CA LYS A 314 24.39 16.39 -1.20
C LYS A 314 25.72 15.74 -1.56
N TYR A 315 26.64 15.76 -0.62
CA TYR A 315 27.84 14.96 -0.70
C TYR A 315 27.48 13.49 -0.53
N VAL A 316 27.98 12.66 -1.42
CA VAL A 316 27.82 11.20 -1.32
C VAL A 316 29.20 10.64 -1.02
N SER A 317 29.27 9.79 0.02
CA SER A 317 30.50 9.06 0.33
C SER A 317 30.97 8.32 -0.91
N HIS A 318 32.28 8.40 -1.19
CA HIS A 318 32.91 7.93 -2.41
C HIS A 318 32.64 6.42 -2.65
N SER A 319 31.55 6.09 -3.33
CA SER A 319 31.37 4.77 -3.92
C SER A 319 32.16 4.76 -5.22
N GLY A 320 33.26 4.00 -5.28
CA GLY A 320 34.25 4.09 -6.36
C GLY A 320 33.66 4.10 -7.77
N VAL A 321 32.55 3.41 -8.01
CA VAL A 321 31.77 3.51 -9.25
C VAL A 321 30.28 3.42 -8.96
N PHE A 322 29.50 4.31 -9.57
CA PHE A 322 28.04 4.21 -9.68
C PHE A 322 27.67 3.59 -11.03
N VAL A 323 26.84 2.54 -11.01
CA VAL A 323 26.39 1.84 -12.21
C VAL A 323 24.90 1.57 -12.10
N ARG A 324 24.13 1.94 -13.13
CA ARG A 324 22.69 1.66 -13.18
C ARG A 324 22.22 1.37 -14.59
N GLN A 325 21.42 0.32 -14.74
CA GLN A 325 20.71 0.03 -15.98
C GLN A 325 19.47 0.93 -16.07
N LEU A 326 19.30 1.62 -17.20
CA LEU A 326 18.13 2.47 -17.46
C LEU A 326 17.02 1.66 -18.11
N THR A 327 17.25 1.21 -19.34
CA THR A 327 16.33 0.40 -20.14
C THR A 327 17.14 -0.49 -21.08
N ASP A 328 16.72 -1.74 -21.27
CA ASP A 328 17.35 -2.71 -22.17
C ASP A 328 18.89 -2.76 -22.04
N ASN A 329 19.60 -2.15 -22.98
CA ASN A 329 21.05 -2.17 -23.05
C ASN A 329 21.70 -0.82 -22.73
N ILE A 330 20.91 0.14 -22.24
CA ILE A 330 21.38 1.46 -21.86
C ILE A 330 21.74 1.44 -20.37
N TRP A 331 23.00 1.73 -20.11
CA TRP A 331 23.58 1.84 -18.79
C TRP A 331 24.06 3.25 -18.58
N VAL A 332 23.97 3.73 -17.34
CA VAL A 332 24.62 4.96 -16.92
C VAL A 332 25.70 4.60 -15.90
N THR A 333 26.88 5.17 -16.09
CA THR A 333 28.04 4.97 -15.21
C THR A 333 28.59 6.30 -14.74
N SER A 334 29.05 6.34 -13.50
CA SER A 334 29.79 7.47 -12.96
C SER A 334 30.95 7.00 -12.07
N SER A 335 32.11 7.59 -12.26
CA SER A 335 33.37 7.30 -11.56
C SER A 335 34.17 8.59 -11.36
N SER A 336 35.18 8.55 -10.48
CA SER A 336 36.09 9.67 -10.29
C SER A 336 37.00 9.93 -11.49
N GLU A 337 37.35 8.87 -12.20
CA GLU A 337 38.29 8.89 -13.32
C GLU A 337 37.73 8.09 -14.50
N SER A 338 38.39 8.20 -15.66
CA SER A 338 38.05 7.37 -16.81
C SER A 338 38.40 5.91 -16.54
N LEU A 339 37.55 4.98 -16.94
CA LEU A 339 37.72 3.55 -16.70
C LEU A 339 38.11 2.83 -17.99
N HIS A 340 39.19 2.04 -17.92
CA HIS A 340 39.57 1.14 -19.01
C HIS A 340 38.81 -0.18 -18.89
N CYS A 341 37.97 -0.46 -19.89
CA CYS A 341 37.11 -1.63 -19.95
C CYS A 341 37.42 -2.47 -21.20
N LEU A 342 36.92 -3.71 -21.22
CA LEU A 342 37.02 -4.63 -22.34
C LEU A 342 35.63 -5.02 -22.83
N LYS A 343 35.37 -4.84 -24.13
CA LYS A 343 34.14 -5.33 -24.78
C LYS A 343 34.40 -6.72 -25.35
N ILE A 344 33.61 -7.68 -24.90
CA ILE A 344 33.79 -9.12 -25.16
C ILE A 344 32.46 -9.69 -25.70
N PRO A 345 32.45 -10.51 -26.76
CA PRO A 345 31.24 -11.19 -27.21
C PRO A 345 30.78 -12.26 -26.19
N LYS A 346 29.48 -12.36 -25.94
CA LYS A 346 28.89 -13.23 -24.91
C LYS A 346 29.13 -14.73 -25.14
N ILE A 347 29.39 -15.13 -26.38
CA ILE A 347 29.63 -16.54 -26.78
C ILE A 347 30.88 -17.09 -26.07
N GLU A 348 31.88 -16.24 -25.80
CA GLU A 348 33.15 -16.65 -25.19
C GLU A 348 33.04 -17.01 -23.70
N TYR A 349 31.98 -16.60 -23.00
CA TYR A 349 31.82 -16.91 -21.56
C TYR A 349 31.44 -18.37 -21.28
N ARG A 350 30.97 -19.12 -22.28
CA ARG A 350 30.46 -20.50 -22.11
C ARG A 350 31.47 -21.59 -22.45
N THR A 351 32.51 -21.27 -23.20
CA THR A 351 33.54 -22.26 -23.59
C THR A 351 34.76 -22.08 -22.69
N SER A 352 34.81 -22.84 -21.60
CA SER A 352 35.86 -22.82 -20.58
C SER A 352 37.24 -23.31 -21.06
N ASN A 353 37.45 -23.52 -22.35
CA ASN A 353 38.74 -23.96 -22.88
C ASN A 353 39.40 -22.81 -23.64
N HIS A 354 40.38 -22.23 -22.94
CA HIS A 354 41.38 -21.27 -23.39
C HIS A 354 41.75 -21.39 -24.87
N GLN A 355 41.10 -20.62 -25.74
CA GLN A 355 41.68 -20.14 -27.01
C GLN A 355 40.64 -19.27 -27.73
N THR A 356 40.64 -17.97 -27.41
CA THR A 356 40.73 -16.82 -28.33
C THR A 356 40.30 -15.55 -27.58
N LEU A 357 41.21 -14.96 -26.77
CA LEU A 357 41.00 -13.63 -26.16
C LEU A 357 41.18 -12.48 -27.19
N ASN A 358 41.31 -12.80 -28.48
CA ASN A 358 41.83 -11.94 -29.53
C ASN A 358 40.75 -11.02 -30.16
N ILE A 359 39.49 -11.11 -29.72
CA ILE A 359 38.38 -10.27 -30.22
C ILE A 359 37.98 -9.21 -29.17
N SER A 360 38.70 -9.13 -28.04
CA SER A 360 38.42 -8.12 -27.01
C SER A 360 38.80 -6.73 -27.51
N GLN A 361 37.80 -5.84 -27.61
CA GLN A 361 38.03 -4.43 -27.96
C GLN A 361 38.20 -3.63 -26.66
N GLN A 362 39.33 -2.93 -26.51
CA GLN A 362 39.50 -2.00 -25.41
C GLN A 362 38.56 -0.80 -25.60
N ILE A 363 37.89 -0.41 -24.52
CA ILE A 363 36.96 0.71 -24.48
C ILE A 363 37.29 1.55 -23.26
N ILE A 364 37.21 2.87 -23.39
CA ILE A 364 37.38 3.80 -22.27
C ILE A 364 36.02 4.40 -21.94
N LEU A 365 35.56 4.24 -20.69
CA LEU A 365 34.38 4.93 -20.19
C LEU A 365 34.82 6.25 -19.55
N PRO A 366 34.29 7.41 -19.97
CA PRO A 366 34.57 8.67 -19.30
C PRO A 366 33.99 8.68 -17.86
N PRO A 367 34.40 9.64 -17.02
CA PRO A 367 33.96 9.73 -15.62
C PRO A 367 32.44 9.75 -15.46
N VAL A 368 31.71 10.27 -16.45
CA VAL A 368 30.25 10.17 -16.51
C VAL A 368 29.87 9.75 -17.92
N ALA A 369 29.30 8.55 -18.05
CA ALA A 369 29.01 7.96 -19.35
C ALA A 369 27.60 7.40 -19.43
N LEU A 370 26.99 7.54 -20.60
CA LEU A 370 25.83 6.75 -21.00
C LEU A 370 26.29 5.72 -22.03
N VAL A 371 26.07 4.45 -21.75
CA VAL A 371 26.63 3.33 -22.50
C VAL A 371 25.50 2.48 -23.07
N ASN A 372 25.44 2.38 -24.40
CA ASN A 372 24.55 1.47 -25.12
C ASN A 372 25.31 0.19 -25.49
N VAL A 373 25.10 -0.88 -24.72
CA VAL A 373 25.81 -2.14 -24.91
C VAL A 373 25.20 -2.92 -26.08
N THR A 374 25.99 -3.22 -27.10
CA THR A 374 25.51 -4.01 -28.24
C THR A 374 24.93 -5.36 -27.77
N PRO A 375 23.73 -5.76 -28.22
CA PRO A 375 23.18 -7.08 -27.89
C PRO A 375 24.19 -8.21 -28.17
N GLY A 376 24.33 -9.14 -27.24
CA GLY A 376 25.29 -10.24 -27.37
C GLY A 376 26.73 -9.89 -27.03
N TYR A 377 27.01 -8.67 -26.56
CA TYR A 377 28.29 -8.28 -25.99
C TYR A 377 28.17 -7.99 -24.49
N THR A 378 29.29 -8.08 -23.78
CA THR A 378 29.47 -7.66 -22.39
C THR A 378 30.65 -6.69 -22.34
N ILE A 379 30.52 -5.60 -21.59
CA ILE A 379 31.62 -4.69 -21.27
C ILE A 379 32.08 -4.99 -19.84
N LEU A 380 33.31 -5.46 -19.70
CA LEU A 380 33.96 -5.75 -18.42
C LEU A 380 34.78 -4.55 -17.99
N CYS A 381 34.45 -3.97 -16.84
CA CYS A 381 35.13 -2.82 -16.25
C CYS A 381 35.70 -3.19 -14.86
N PRO A 382 36.63 -2.40 -14.30
CA PRO A 382 37.09 -2.60 -12.94
C PRO A 382 35.92 -2.57 -11.94
N GLY A 383 35.61 -3.72 -11.34
CA GLY A 383 34.58 -3.86 -10.31
C GLY A 383 33.14 -4.09 -10.79
N PHE A 384 32.84 -4.05 -12.09
CA PHE A 384 31.48 -4.27 -12.60
C PHE A 384 31.44 -4.74 -14.06
N THR A 385 30.27 -5.23 -14.49
CA THR A 385 30.01 -5.65 -15.88
C THR A 385 28.74 -5.01 -16.41
N LEU A 386 28.75 -4.62 -17.68
CA LEU A 386 27.58 -4.13 -18.41
C LEU A 386 27.19 -5.17 -19.46
N VAL A 387 25.97 -5.68 -19.39
CA VAL A 387 25.54 -6.80 -20.24
C VAL A 387 24.54 -6.32 -21.29
N GLY A 388 24.83 -6.61 -22.57
CA GLY A 388 23.93 -6.40 -23.70
C GLY A 388 23.02 -7.60 -23.91
N ARG A 389 21.72 -7.41 -23.65
CA ARG A 389 20.66 -8.39 -23.84
C ARG A 389 20.06 -8.28 -25.25
N PRO A 390 19.52 -9.38 -25.81
CA PRO A 390 18.66 -9.30 -26.99
C PRO A 390 17.50 -8.37 -26.70
N ARG A 391 17.20 -7.44 -27.61
CA ARG A 391 16.06 -6.52 -27.43
C ARG A 391 14.77 -7.33 -27.42
N THR A 392 14.01 -7.22 -26.34
CA THR A 392 12.68 -7.83 -26.24
C THR A 392 11.61 -6.96 -26.90
N SER A 393 11.92 -5.69 -27.19
CA SER A 393 11.00 -4.74 -27.80
C SER A 393 11.66 -3.95 -28.94
N ASN A 394 10.88 -3.56 -29.95
CA ASN A 394 11.33 -2.70 -31.05
C ASN A 394 11.40 -1.21 -30.67
N VAL A 395 11.25 -0.87 -29.39
CA VAL A 395 11.22 0.53 -28.95
C VAL A 395 12.63 1.11 -29.09
N SER A 396 12.79 2.07 -30.00
CA SER A 396 14.02 2.84 -30.13
C SER A 396 14.15 3.80 -28.97
N SER A 397 15.16 3.62 -28.13
CA SER A 397 15.50 4.60 -27.10
C SER A 397 16.09 5.85 -27.74
N LEU A 398 15.48 7.00 -27.47
CA LEU A 398 16.01 8.29 -27.88
C LEU A 398 16.81 8.90 -26.72
N ILE A 399 18.05 9.30 -27.00
CA ILE A 399 18.89 10.01 -26.04
C ILE A 399 18.93 11.47 -26.45
N ILE A 400 18.42 12.33 -25.58
CA ILE A 400 18.45 13.78 -25.74
C ILE A 400 19.38 14.32 -24.66
N LEU A 401 20.50 14.92 -25.06
CA LEU A 401 21.26 15.79 -24.16
C LEU A 401 20.84 17.22 -24.44
N ASN A 402 20.53 17.97 -23.39
CA ASN A 402 20.14 19.36 -23.50
C ASN A 402 21.25 20.13 -24.26
N ASP A 403 20.88 21.05 -25.13
CA ASP A 403 21.78 21.86 -25.98
C ASP A 403 22.61 21.14 -27.08
N MET A 404 22.67 19.80 -27.16
CA MET A 404 23.55 19.07 -28.11
C MET A 404 22.84 18.28 -29.23
N GLY A 405 21.52 18.41 -29.35
CA GLY A 405 20.74 17.74 -30.39
C GLY A 405 20.48 16.26 -30.13
N LEU A 406 19.76 15.63 -31.05
CA LEU A 406 19.32 14.23 -30.94
C LEU A 406 20.49 13.28 -31.24
N PHE A 407 20.88 12.44 -30.28
CA PHE A 407 21.86 11.38 -30.54
C PHE A 407 21.15 10.20 -31.19
N SER A 408 21.54 9.87 -32.42
CA SER A 408 21.08 8.64 -33.05
C SER A 408 21.66 7.43 -32.30
N THR A 409 20.91 6.33 -32.28
CA THR A 409 21.19 5.10 -31.52
C THR A 409 22.52 4.41 -31.85
N ASN A 410 23.30 4.95 -32.81
CA ASN A 410 24.54 4.37 -33.30
C ASN A 410 25.75 4.68 -32.42
N MET A 411 25.66 5.65 -31.51
CA MET A 411 26.74 5.89 -30.53
C MET A 411 26.67 4.87 -29.41
N SER A 412 27.74 4.10 -29.23
CA SER A 412 27.86 3.10 -28.16
C SER A 412 28.13 3.73 -26.79
N ILE A 413 28.80 4.89 -26.76
CA ILE A 413 29.17 5.61 -25.54
C ILE A 413 28.98 7.10 -25.78
N VAL A 414 28.29 7.74 -24.86
CA VAL A 414 28.11 9.19 -24.82
C VAL A 414 28.84 9.73 -23.60
N ASP A 415 29.79 10.64 -23.82
CA ASP A 415 30.53 11.33 -22.77
C ASP A 415 29.70 12.48 -22.20
N VAL A 416 29.03 12.20 -21.08
CA VAL A 416 28.23 13.19 -20.36
C VAL A 416 29.12 14.12 -19.54
N SER A 417 30.32 13.66 -19.15
CA SER A 417 31.25 14.46 -18.35
C SER A 417 31.74 15.70 -19.08
N ARG A 418 32.04 15.56 -20.39
CA ARG A 418 32.40 16.68 -21.26
C ARG A 418 31.31 17.75 -21.31
N HIS A 419 30.05 17.34 -21.39
CA HIS A 419 28.93 18.27 -21.41
C HIS A 419 28.78 19.02 -20.08
N LEU A 420 28.95 18.32 -18.95
CA LEU A 420 28.91 18.92 -17.62
C LEU A 420 30.04 19.93 -17.37
N THR A 421 31.22 19.71 -17.96
CA THR A 421 32.38 20.60 -17.79
C THR A 421 32.35 21.79 -18.74
N GLU A 422 31.88 21.63 -19.97
CA GLU A 422 31.77 22.73 -20.95
C GLU A 422 30.67 23.72 -20.57
N ASN A 423 29.56 23.26 -19.98
CA ASN A 423 28.44 24.11 -19.56
C ASN A 423 28.65 24.70 -18.14
N THR A 424 29.77 25.40 -17.94
CA THR A 424 30.22 25.97 -16.65
C THR A 424 29.23 26.95 -15.98
N THR A 425 28.17 27.36 -16.67
CA THR A 425 27.11 28.23 -16.14
C THR A 425 26.24 27.55 -15.09
N TRP A 426 26.15 26.21 -15.10
CA TRP A 426 25.26 25.47 -14.21
C TRP A 426 25.60 25.62 -12.71
N PHE A 427 26.87 25.82 -12.38
CA PHE A 427 27.36 25.85 -10.99
C PHE A 427 27.96 27.19 -10.56
N LYS A 428 27.75 28.26 -11.35
CA LYS A 428 28.40 29.58 -11.12
C LYS A 428 27.88 30.35 -9.91
N THR A 429 26.73 29.99 -9.35
CA THR A 429 26.20 30.69 -8.17
C THR A 429 26.67 30.00 -6.89
N ASN A 430 27.53 30.72 -6.16
CA ASN A 430 27.96 30.49 -4.78
C ASN A 430 27.16 29.40 -4.07
N TRP A 431 27.68 28.19 -4.17
CA TRP A 431 27.26 27.12 -3.29
C TRP A 431 27.37 27.66 -1.88
N THR A 432 26.33 27.41 -1.11
CA THR A 432 26.31 27.56 0.34
C THR A 432 27.51 26.90 1.03
N GLU A 433 28.39 26.17 0.32
CA GLU A 433 29.78 25.90 0.74
C GLU A 433 30.49 27.13 1.29
N GLN A 434 30.37 28.33 0.72
CA GLN A 434 30.99 29.50 1.36
C GLN A 434 30.39 29.77 2.74
N ARG A 435 29.05 29.68 2.84
CA ARG A 435 28.31 29.89 4.08
C ARG A 435 28.49 28.74 5.09
N MET A 436 28.70 27.53 4.62
CA MET A 436 28.84 26.31 5.42
C MET A 436 30.30 26.10 5.83
N GLN A 437 31.28 26.47 5.00
CA GLN A 437 32.67 26.66 5.41
C GLN A 437 32.78 27.86 6.34
N GLU A 438 32.05 28.96 6.14
CA GLU A 438 31.98 30.06 7.11
C GLU A 438 31.41 29.57 8.44
N ILE A 439 30.30 28.82 8.45
CA ILE A 439 29.73 28.24 9.69
C ILE A 439 30.66 27.21 10.32
N ILE A 440 31.29 26.33 9.53
CA ILE A 440 32.25 25.33 10.04
C ILE A 440 33.52 26.03 10.55
N ASN A 441 33.98 27.09 9.88
CA ASN A 441 35.10 27.90 10.33
C ASN A 441 34.73 28.69 11.60
N ASP A 442 33.50 29.20 11.72
CA ASP A 442 32.97 29.82 12.94
C ASP A 442 32.85 28.81 14.08
N LEU A 443 32.42 27.58 13.81
CA LEU A 443 32.33 26.50 14.79
C LEU A 443 33.71 25.92 15.17
N ARG A 444 34.71 26.04 14.29
CA ARG A 444 36.10 25.63 14.53
C ARG A 444 36.93 26.73 15.17
N GLN A 445 36.53 28.00 15.07
CA GLN A 445 37.11 29.02 15.91
C GLN A 445 36.86 28.61 17.36
N PRO A 446 37.91 28.53 18.19
CA PRO A 446 37.71 28.23 19.60
C PRO A 446 36.75 29.29 20.10
N ILE A 447 35.61 28.85 20.65
CA ILE A 447 34.64 29.75 21.28
C ILE A 447 35.46 30.58 22.25
N THR A 448 35.77 31.83 21.89
CA THR A 448 36.29 32.80 22.82
C THR A 448 35.14 33.01 23.76
N VAL A 449 35.09 32.19 24.81
CA VAL A 449 34.18 32.37 25.93
C VAL A 449 34.40 33.82 26.31
N PRO A 450 33.44 34.72 26.06
CA PRO A 450 33.64 36.11 26.40
C PRO A 450 33.97 36.09 27.87
N THR A 451 35.19 36.55 28.21
CA THR A 451 35.64 36.74 29.58
C THR A 451 34.46 37.36 30.27
N THR A 452 33.89 36.61 31.21
CA THR A 452 32.61 36.92 31.85
C THR A 452 32.66 38.37 32.28
N ARG A 453 32.09 39.26 31.46
CA ARG A 453 31.73 40.59 31.91
C ARG A 453 30.77 40.29 33.02
N GLN A 454 31.21 40.58 34.25
CA GLN A 454 30.36 40.59 35.42
C GLN A 454 29.08 41.29 35.02
N PHE A 455 28.02 40.52 34.80
CA PHE A 455 26.72 41.08 34.58
C PHE A 455 26.42 41.89 35.84
N PRO A 456 26.13 43.21 35.71
CA PRO A 456 25.65 43.96 36.85
C PRO A 456 24.44 43.21 37.42
N PRO A 457 24.30 43.16 38.75
CA PRO A 457 23.31 42.34 39.42
C PRO A 457 21.95 42.56 38.77
N ILE A 458 21.37 41.46 38.29
CA ILE A 458 20.02 41.42 37.70
C ILE A 458 19.11 42.19 38.66
N HIS A 459 18.67 43.36 38.18
CA HIS A 459 17.74 44.21 38.88
C HIS A 459 16.54 43.35 39.22
N LYS A 460 16.33 43.06 40.51
CA LYS A 460 15.15 42.36 41.01
C LYS A 460 13.94 43.10 40.47
N TRP A 461 13.33 42.58 39.40
CA TRP A 461 12.01 43.00 38.96
C TRP A 461 11.11 42.76 40.17
N SER A 462 10.72 43.85 40.83
CA SER A 462 9.97 43.76 42.07
C SER A 462 8.70 43.00 41.77
N LEU A 463 8.39 42.01 42.61
CA LEU A 463 7.18 41.20 42.51
C LEU A 463 5.92 42.08 42.37
N ASN A 464 5.99 43.32 42.87
CA ASN A 464 4.99 44.38 42.73
C ASN A 464 4.69 44.77 41.27
N MET A 465 5.66 44.77 40.36
CA MET A 465 5.45 45.07 38.94
C MET A 465 4.64 43.96 38.24
N LEU A 466 4.79 42.71 38.68
CA LEU A 466 4.06 41.58 38.13
C LEU A 466 2.63 41.52 38.68
N VAL A 467 2.46 41.82 39.97
CA VAL A 467 1.15 41.91 40.63
C VAL A 467 0.31 43.06 40.07
N THR A 468 0.91 44.23 39.83
CA THR A 468 0.20 45.38 39.24
C THR A 468 -0.25 45.14 37.80
N LYS A 469 0.54 44.43 36.99
CA LYS A 469 0.12 44.05 35.63
C LYS A 469 -1.04 43.04 35.65
N LEU A 470 -1.02 42.08 36.57
CA LEU A 470 -2.10 41.09 36.72
C LEU A 470 -3.41 41.73 37.20
N THR A 471 -3.36 42.67 38.16
CA THR A 471 -4.56 43.39 38.61
C THR A 471 -5.14 44.28 37.52
N PHE A 472 -4.29 44.94 36.72
CA PHE A 472 -4.75 45.77 35.60
C PHE A 472 -5.43 44.92 34.51
N PHE A 473 -4.89 43.75 34.20
CA PHE A 473 -5.51 42.81 33.26
C PHE A 473 -6.87 42.27 33.76
N GLY A 474 -6.98 41.95 35.05
CA GLY A 474 -8.23 41.51 35.66
C GLY A 474 -9.33 42.58 35.65
N LEU A 475 -8.96 43.83 35.91
CA LEU A 475 -9.88 44.98 35.83
C LEU A 475 -10.35 45.24 34.39
N ALA A 476 -9.43 45.21 33.42
CA ALA A 476 -9.79 45.37 32.01
C ALA A 476 -10.76 44.28 31.53
N ALA A 477 -10.51 43.02 31.89
CA ALA A 477 -11.40 41.91 31.55
C ALA A 477 -12.79 42.06 32.20
N SER A 478 -12.85 42.52 33.45
CA SER A 478 -14.12 42.78 34.14
C SER A 478 -14.92 43.92 33.50
N LEU A 479 -14.26 44.99 33.06
CA LEU A 479 -14.90 46.10 32.35
C LEU A 479 -15.45 45.66 30.98
N VAL A 480 -14.70 44.85 30.24
CA VAL A 480 -15.16 44.28 28.96
C VAL A 480 -16.37 43.37 29.18
N TYR A 481 -16.35 42.53 30.22
CA TYR A 481 -17.49 41.67 30.56
C TYR A 481 -18.74 42.48 30.93
N LEU A 482 -18.59 43.54 31.73
CA LEU A 482 -19.69 44.43 32.09
C LEU A 482 -20.25 45.19 30.88
N ALA A 483 -19.39 45.68 29.98
CA ALA A 483 -19.82 46.32 28.74
C ALA A 483 -20.60 45.35 27.84
N PHE A 484 -20.11 44.11 27.69
CA PHE A 484 -20.77 43.07 26.93
C PHE A 484 -22.15 42.70 27.51
N ARG A 485 -22.25 42.60 28.84
CA ARG A 485 -23.52 42.33 29.52
C ARG A 485 -24.52 43.47 29.34
N ARG A 486 -24.06 44.72 29.37
CA ARG A 486 -24.91 45.92 29.19
C ARG A 486 -25.44 46.04 27.76
N CYS A 487 -24.62 45.72 26.75
CA CYS A 487 -25.07 45.65 25.35
C CYS A 487 -26.08 44.53 25.10
N ARG A 488 -25.97 43.40 25.81
CA ARG A 488 -26.91 42.29 25.69
C ARG A 488 -28.30 42.63 26.26
N THR A 489 -28.38 43.49 27.27
CA THR A 489 -29.66 43.89 27.87
C THR A 489 -30.42 44.95 27.07
N THR A 490 -29.76 45.76 26.23
CA THR A 490 -30.42 46.79 25.43
C THR A 490 -31.01 46.28 24.10
N ASN A 491 -30.61 45.10 23.61
CA ASN A 491 -31.07 44.56 22.33
C ASN A 491 -32.40 43.78 22.37
N HIS A 492 -33.12 43.78 23.51
CA HIS A 492 -34.36 43.01 23.65
C HIS A 492 -35.67 43.83 23.53
N GLN A 493 -35.64 45.11 23.17
CA GLN A 493 -36.85 45.95 23.16
C GLN A 493 -37.34 46.52 21.82
N THR A 494 -36.74 46.18 20.68
CA THR A 494 -37.26 46.65 19.38
C THR A 494 -37.25 45.57 18.31
N LEU A 495 -38.20 44.64 18.41
CA LEU A 495 -38.72 43.92 17.25
C LEU A 495 -40.22 43.70 17.42
N ARG A 496 -41.01 44.72 17.09
CA ARG A 496 -42.45 44.63 16.84
C ARG A 496 -42.70 45.22 15.45
N ILE A 497 -42.99 44.32 14.51
CA ILE A 497 -44.02 44.39 13.45
C ILE A 497 -44.23 45.78 12.81
N ILE A 498 -43.75 45.95 11.57
CA ILE A 498 -44.58 46.04 10.35
C ILE A 498 -43.87 45.22 9.27
#